data_AF-A0A3D3A5Z6-F1
#
_entry.id   AF-A0A3D3A5Z6-F1
#
_cell.length_a   1.000
_cell.length_b   1.000
_cell.length_c   1.000
_cell.angle_alpha   90.00
_cell.angle_beta   90.00
_cell.angle_gamma   90.00
#
_symmetry.space_group_name_H-M   'P 1'
#
loop_
_entity.id
_entity.type
_entity.pdbx_description
1 polymer ?
#
loop_
_entity_poly.entity_id
_entity_poly.type
_entity_poly.pdbx_seq_one_letter_code
_entity_poly.pdbx_strand_id
1 'polypeptide(L)' 'LGEISPDEFSHFIGEDIRLDPVVIGKEQSLQEMLGFFMGKNTPNRQKFIIENLRVEKDEVSEA' A
#
# COMPACT_ATOMS: atom_id res chain seq x y z
N LEU A 1 -11.07 7.37 4.17
CA LEU A 1 -11.25 8.68 3.49
C LEU A 1 -12.72 9.05 3.37
N GLY A 2 -13.57 8.21 2.75
CA GLY A 2 -15.01 8.51 2.62
C GLY A 2 -15.83 8.47 3.92
N GLU A 3 -15.26 7.95 5.01
CA GLU A 3 -15.89 7.89 6.33
C GLU A 3 -15.56 9.10 7.23
N ILE A 4 -14.65 9.98 6.79
CA ILE A 4 -14.21 11.17 7.52
C ILE A 4 -14.88 12.39 6.89
N SER A 5 -15.35 13.35 7.69
CA SER A 5 -15.95 14.57 7.17
C SER A 5 -14.90 15.47 6.47
N PRO A 6 -15.30 16.34 5.52
CA PRO A 6 -14.35 17.24 4.85
C PRO A 6 -13.58 18.15 5.83
N ASP A 7 -14.24 18.60 6.90
CA ASP A 7 -13.64 19.46 7.92
C ASP A 7 -12.55 18.71 8.69
N GLU A 8 -12.83 17.50 9.17
CA GLU A 8 -11.82 16.64 9.82
C GLU A 8 -10.69 16.26 8.87
N PHE A 9 -10.99 15.95 7.61
CA PHE A 9 -9.97 15.59 6.62
C PHE A 9 -8.96 16.73 6.38
N SER A 10 -9.43 17.98 6.40
CA SER A 10 -8.57 19.16 6.21
C SER A 10 -7.51 19.29 7.31
N HIS A 11 -7.78 18.81 8.53
CA HIS A 11 -6.82 18.82 9.63
C HIS A 11 -5.67 17.81 9.42
N PHE A 12 -5.85 16.80 8.56
CA PHE A 12 -4.78 15.84 8.22
C PHE A 12 -3.92 16.27 7.03
N ILE A 13 -4.41 17.20 6.20
CA ILE A 13 -3.73 17.69 5.00
C ILE A 13 -3.47 19.19 5.15
N GLY A 14 -2.31 19.53 5.71
CA GLY A 14 -1.91 20.92 5.96
C GLY A 14 -0.39 21.07 5.98
N GLU A 15 0.11 22.17 6.53
CA GLU A 15 1.56 22.45 6.59
C GLU A 15 2.34 21.42 7.41
N ASP A 16 1.70 20.83 8.42
CA ASP A 16 2.26 19.81 9.31
C ASP A 16 2.09 18.37 8.78
N ILE A 17 1.64 18.20 7.53
CA ILE A 17 1.46 16.86 6.96
C ILE A 17 2.80 16.12 6.88
N ARG A 18 2.83 14.89 7.40
CA ARG A 18 3.98 14.00 7.26
C ARG A 18 4.00 13.38 5.86
N LEU A 19 4.78 13.97 4.96
CA LEU A 19 5.04 13.43 3.63
C LEU A 19 6.19 12.42 3.68
N ASP A 20 5.96 11.22 3.14
CA ASP A 20 7.03 10.28 2.82
C ASP A 20 7.36 10.39 1.32
N PRO A 21 8.49 11.01 0.94
CA PRO A 21 8.84 11.21 -0.46
C PRO A 21 9.19 9.87 -1.12
N VAL A 22 8.59 9.61 -2.28
CA VAL A 22 8.91 8.42 -3.08
C VAL A 22 10.21 8.67 -3.85
N VAL A 23 11.26 7.93 -3.52
CA VAL A 23 12.54 7.95 -4.25
C VAL A 23 12.62 6.71 -5.13
N ILE A 24 12.70 6.91 -6.45
CA ILE A 24 12.81 5.81 -7.42
C ILE A 24 14.28 5.67 -7.83
N GLY A 25 14.88 4.51 -7.56
CA GLY A 25 16.23 4.15 -8.04
C GLY A 25 16.26 3.89 -9.55
N LYS A 26 17.45 3.54 -10.11
CA LYS A 26 17.65 3.35 -11.57
C LYS A 26 16.51 2.59 -12.25
N GLU A 27 15.99 3.17 -13.33
CA GLU A 27 14.69 2.89 -13.98
C GLU A 27 14.45 1.45 -14.47
N GLN A 28 15.50 0.63 -14.61
CA GLN A 28 15.39 -0.69 -15.24
C GLN A 28 14.42 -1.62 -14.49
N SER A 29 14.32 -1.52 -13.16
CA SER A 29 13.43 -2.37 -12.36
C SER A 29 12.01 -1.84 -12.22
N LEU A 30 11.74 -0.56 -12.52
CA LEU A 30 10.43 0.05 -12.28
C LEU A 30 9.38 -0.51 -13.25
N GLN A 31 9.70 -0.57 -14.54
CA GLN A 31 8.77 -1.03 -15.57
C GLN A 31 8.40 -2.50 -15.38
N GLU A 32 9.38 -3.34 -15.04
CA GLU A 32 9.16 -4.76 -14.74
C GLU A 32 8.32 -4.94 -13.47
N MET A 33 8.62 -4.17 -12.42
CA MET A 33 7.88 -4.19 -11.16
C MET A 33 6.41 -3.78 -11.37
N LEU A 34 6.17 -2.67 -12.07
CA LEU A 34 4.82 -2.22 -12.42
C LEU A 34 4.09 -3.24 -13.30
N GLY A 35 4.79 -3.82 -14.29
CA GLY A 35 4.24 -4.87 -15.15
C GLY A 35 3.83 -6.12 -14.36
N PHE A 36 4.62 -6.52 -13.37
CA PHE A 36 4.30 -7.63 -12.50
C PHE A 36 3.10 -7.33 -11.59
N PHE A 37 3.10 -6.21 -10.86
CA PHE A 37 2.06 -5.91 -9.88
C PHE A 37 0.75 -5.40 -10.50
N MET A 38 0.82 -4.58 -11.55
CA MET A 38 -0.34 -3.92 -12.18
C MET A 38 -0.76 -4.53 -13.53
N GLY A 39 0.02 -5.48 -14.07
CA GLY A 39 -0.27 -6.09 -15.38
C GLY A 39 -1.41 -7.11 -15.36
N LYS A 40 -1.37 -8.04 -16.32
CA LYS A 40 -2.40 -9.10 -16.45
C LYS A 40 -2.40 -10.02 -15.23
N ASN A 41 -3.56 -10.62 -14.95
CA ASN A 41 -3.65 -11.65 -13.92
C ASN A 41 -2.98 -12.94 -14.40
N THR A 42 -1.91 -13.35 -13.73
CA THR A 42 -1.14 -14.56 -14.07
C THR A 42 -1.07 -15.51 -12.88
N PRO A 43 -0.95 -16.83 -13.10
CA PRO A 43 -0.75 -17.80 -12.02
C PRO A 43 0.47 -17.48 -11.14
N ASN A 44 1.55 -16.98 -11.74
CA ASN A 44 2.75 -16.58 -11.00
C ASN A 44 2.47 -15.43 -10.03
N ARG A 45 1.73 -14.40 -10.46
CA ARG A 45 1.32 -13.29 -9.59
C ARG A 45 0.43 -13.78 -8.45
N GLN A 46 -0.53 -14.65 -8.75
CA GLN A 46 -1.42 -15.23 -7.74
C GLN A 46 -0.62 -15.99 -6.68
N LYS A 47 0.32 -16.86 -7.09
CA LYS A 47 1.17 -17.62 -6.18
C LYS A 47 2.00 -16.68 -5.30
N PHE A 48 2.61 -15.66 -5.90
CA PHE A 48 3.38 -14.64 -5.17
C PHE A 48 2.53 -13.92 -4.11
N ILE A 49 1.30 -13.53 -4.44
CA ILE A 49 0.39 -12.88 -3.48
C ILE A 49 0.07 -13.82 -2.31
N ILE A 50 -0.26 -15.09 -2.60
CA ILE A 50 -0.59 -16.08 -1.56
C ILE A 50 0.60 -16.31 -0.63
N GLU A 51 1.81 -16.45 -1.16
CA GLU A 51 3.03 -16.67 -0.37
C GLU A 51 3.38 -15.50 0.53
N ASN A 52 3.02 -14.26 0.14
CA ASN A 52 3.30 -13.04 0.91
C ASN A 52 2.10 -12.55 1.73
N LEU A 53 0.96 -13.23 1.65
CA LEU A 53 -0.25 -12.85 2.39
C LEU A 53 -0.01 -13.11 3.88
N ARG A 54 0.10 -12.02 4.66
CA ARG A 54 0.15 -12.12 6.12
C ARG A 54 -1.26 -12.27 6.65
N VAL A 55 -1.48 -13.31 7.45
CA VAL A 55 -2.72 -13.47 8.22
C VAL A 55 -2.51 -12.77 9.55
N GLU A 56 -3.06 -11.58 9.70
CA GLU A 56 -3.18 -10.93 11.00
C GLU A 56 -4.24 -11.74 11.78
N LYS A 57 -3.82 -12.41 12.85
CA LYS A 57 -4.76 -12.98 13.82
C LYS A 57 -5.09 -11.86 14.79
N ASP A 58 -6.38 -11.63 15.03
CA ASP A 58 -6.82 -10.78 16.13
C ASP A 58 -6.36 -11.43 17.45
N GLU A 59 -5.18 -11.06 17.94
CA GLU A 59 -4.81 -11.36 19.32
C GLU A 59 -5.69 -10.47 20.19
N VAL A 60 -6.78 -11.05 20.71
CA VAL A 60 -7.58 -10.42 21.74
C VAL A 60 -6.66 -10.25 22.96
N SER A 61 -6.13 -9.04 23.15
CA SER A 61 -5.45 -8.71 24.39
C SER A 61 -6.48 -8.77 25.51
N GLU A 62 -6.40 -9.78 26.37
CA GLU A 62 -7.19 -9.82 27.60
C GLU A 62 -6.82 -8.59 28.46
N ALA A 63 -7.84 -7.80 28.80
CA ALA A 63 -7.75 -6.58 29.59
C ALA A 63 -7.63 -6.86 31.08
#